data_AF-A0A847BQW5-F1
#
_entry.id   AF-A0A847BQW5-F1
#
_cell.length_a   1.000
_cell.length_b   1.000
_cell.length_c   1.000
_cell.angle_alpha   90.00
_cell.angle_beta   90.00
_cell.angle_gamma   90.00
#
_symmetry.space_group_name_H-M   'P 1'
#
loop_
_entity.id
_entity.type
_entity.pdbx_description
1 polymer ?
#
loop_
_entity_poly.entity_id
_entity_poly.type
_entity_poly.pdbx_seq_one_letter_code
_entity_poly.pdbx_strand_id
1 'polypeptide(L)'
;MRSFQGGIEYSEHLGLVSPAYTVLKSKPGVFNRFYRYYFKTIDFISRLNSTIYVIRDGKQIGYEDFSTLLLHNPPFREQEKIAEILSTWDKAIFLMENLIEQKKKQQKWLMQNLLDPDSGVRLPGFEGEW
;
A
#
# COMPACT_ATOMS: atom_id res chain seq x y z
N MET A 1 -16.52 7.20 4.94
CA MET A 1 -15.16 6.73 4.60
C MET A 1 -15.32 5.79 3.42
N ARG A 2 -14.65 6.01 2.27
CA ARG A 2 -14.87 5.16 1.07
C ARG A 2 -14.39 3.74 1.39
N SER A 3 -15.31 2.86 1.75
CA SER A 3 -15.04 1.48 2.21
C SER A 3 -14.27 0.64 1.19
N PHE A 4 -14.16 1.09 -0.06
CA PHE A 4 -13.74 0.25 -1.18
C PHE A 4 -12.31 0.49 -1.65
N GLN A 5 -11.64 1.53 -1.14
CA GLN A 5 -10.18 1.73 -1.34
C GLN A 5 -9.35 1.24 -0.14
N GLY A 6 -9.99 0.71 0.91
CA GLY A 6 -9.28 0.20 2.10
C GLY A 6 -10.09 -0.73 3.02
N GLY A 7 -11.19 -1.33 2.54
CA GLY A 7 -12.07 -2.16 3.38
C GLY A 7 -11.56 -3.58 3.64
N ILE A 8 -10.60 -4.05 2.83
CA ILE A 8 -9.90 -5.32 3.04
C ILE A 8 -8.42 -5.02 2.98
N GLU A 9 -7.71 -5.36 4.05
CA GLU A 9 -6.28 -5.14 4.16
C GLU A 9 -5.54 -6.38 4.65
N TYR A 10 -4.28 -6.46 4.26
CA TYR A 10 -3.35 -7.49 4.70
C TYR A 10 -2.41 -6.91 5.75
N SER A 11 -2.27 -7.58 6.89
CA SER A 11 -1.29 -7.21 7.91
C SER A 11 0.01 -7.98 7.73
N GLU A 12 1.13 -7.27 7.72
CA GLU A 12 2.48 -7.87 7.81
C GLU A 12 2.89 -8.18 9.26
N HIS A 13 2.10 -7.72 10.23
CA HIS A 13 2.39 -7.85 11.65
C HIS A 13 1.33 -8.64 12.39
N LEU A 14 1.78 -9.44 13.35
CA LEU A 14 0.90 -10.05 14.34
C LEU A 14 0.52 -9.01 15.39
N GLY A 15 -0.77 -8.85 15.66
CA GLY A 15 -1.25 -7.87 16.63
C GLY A 15 -2.74 -7.98 16.93
N LEU A 16 -3.20 -7.07 17.78
CA LEU A 16 -4.62 -6.92 18.11
C LEU A 16 -5.28 -5.94 17.14
N VAL A 17 -6.50 -6.24 16.73
CA VAL A 17 -7.34 -5.35 15.92
C VAL A 17 -8.62 -5.04 16.68
N SER A 18 -9.21 -3.87 16.39
CA SER A 18 -10.52 -3.51 16.94
C SER A 18 -11.54 -4.60 16.63
N PRO A 19 -12.46 -4.95 17.55
CA PRO A 19 -13.57 -5.88 17.29
C PRO A 19 -14.46 -5.46 16.11
N ALA A 20 -14.34 -4.21 15.63
CA ALA A 20 -15.02 -3.73 14.44
C ALA A 20 -14.48 -4.35 13.13
N TYR A 21 -13.34 -5.05 13.16
CA TYR A 21 -12.77 -5.73 11.99
C TYR A 21 -13.03 -7.23 12.01
N THR A 22 -13.44 -7.78 10.88
CA THR A 22 -13.48 -9.23 10.65
C THR A 22 -12.10 -9.73 10.25
N VAL A 23 -11.51 -10.62 11.05
CA VAL A 23 -10.22 -11.24 10.73
C VAL A 23 -10.44 -12.48 9.87
N LEU A 24 -9.94 -12.44 8.63
CA LEU A 24 -9.93 -13.59 7.73
C LEU A 24 -8.65 -14.42 7.93
N LYS A 25 -8.79 -15.74 8.01
CA LYS A 25 -7.68 -16.69 8.06
C LYS A 25 -7.64 -17.51 6.77
N SER A 26 -6.45 -17.65 6.21
CA SER A 26 -6.27 -18.45 5.00
C SER A 26 -6.41 -19.95 5.29
N LYS A 27 -6.90 -20.67 4.28
CA LYS A 27 -6.91 -22.12 4.25
C LYS A 27 -5.56 -22.65 3.72
N PRO A 28 -5.22 -23.92 3.99
CA PRO A 28 -4.06 -24.55 3.35
C PRO A 28 -4.09 -24.39 1.82
N GLY A 29 -2.93 -24.17 1.21
CA GLY A 29 -2.81 -23.97 -0.24
C GLY A 29 -3.05 -22.54 -0.72
N VAL A 30 -3.18 -21.57 0.19
CA VAL A 30 -3.30 -20.13 -0.13
C VAL A 30 -2.01 -19.39 0.20
N PHE A 31 -1.51 -18.62 -0.76
CA PHE A 31 -0.43 -17.66 -0.54
C PHE A 31 -1.01 -16.29 -0.19
N ASN A 32 -0.95 -15.88 1.08
CA ASN A 32 -1.66 -14.68 1.56
C ASN A 32 -1.32 -13.39 0.79
N ARG A 33 -0.05 -13.22 0.40
CA ARG A 33 0.40 -12.03 -0.33
C ARG A 33 -0.24 -11.92 -1.72
N PHE A 34 -0.67 -13.02 -2.34
CA PHE A 34 -1.46 -12.97 -3.57
C PHE A 34 -2.80 -12.26 -3.32
N TYR A 35 -3.52 -12.64 -2.25
CA TYR A 35 -4.82 -12.06 -1.94
C TYR A 35 -4.75 -10.59 -1.51
N ARG A 36 -3.62 -10.13 -0.97
CA ARG A 36 -3.33 -8.69 -0.78
C ARG A 36 -3.51 -7.91 -2.08
N TYR A 37 -3.03 -8.43 -3.21
CA TYR A 37 -3.15 -7.77 -4.51
C TYR A 37 -4.50 -8.07 -5.18
N TYR A 38 -4.96 -9.32 -5.15
CA TYR A 38 -6.22 -9.73 -5.77
C TYR A 38 -7.40 -8.90 -5.26
N PHE A 39 -7.48 -8.64 -3.95
CA PHE A 39 -8.57 -7.84 -3.37
C PHE A 39 -8.54 -6.35 -3.77
N LYS A 40 -7.47 -5.89 -4.41
CA LYS A 40 -7.36 -4.52 -4.96
C LYS A 40 -7.64 -4.47 -6.47
N THR A 41 -7.89 -5.60 -7.11
CA THR A 41 -8.20 -5.64 -8.55
C THR A 41 -9.57 -5.02 -8.83
N ILE A 42 -9.68 -4.35 -9.98
CA ILE A 42 -10.91 -3.67 -10.42
C ILE A 42 -12.08 -4.66 -10.50
N ASP A 43 -11.83 -5.86 -11.04
CA ASP A 43 -12.84 -6.91 -11.15
C ASP A 43 -13.37 -7.34 -9.77
N PHE A 44 -12.49 -7.64 -8.82
CA PHE A 44 -12.91 -8.04 -7.49
C PHE A 44 -13.70 -6.92 -6.79
N ILE A 45 -13.20 -5.68 -6.85
CA ILE A 45 -13.89 -4.52 -6.24
C ILE A 45 -15.27 -4.31 -6.90
N SER A 46 -15.37 -4.48 -8.22
CA SER A 46 -16.65 -4.36 -8.95
C SER A 46 -17.65 -5.43 -8.51
N ARG A 47 -17.22 -6.69 -8.41
CA ARG A 47 -18.06 -7.80 -7.93
C ARG A 47 -18.48 -7.60 -6.48
N LEU A 48 -17.55 -7.21 -5.61
CA LEU A 48 -17.83 -6.87 -4.21
C LEU A 48 -18.88 -5.76 -4.12
N ASN A 49 -18.73 -4.67 -4.89
CA ASN A 49 -19.69 -3.57 -4.93
C ASN A 49 -21.07 -4.03 -5.40
N SER A 50 -21.14 -4.92 -6.41
CA SER A 50 -22.42 -5.42 -6.93
C SER A 50 -23.20 -6.23 -5.90
N THR A 51 -22.50 -7.02 -5.08
CA THR A 51 -23.10 -7.79 -3.99
C THR A 51 -23.57 -6.88 -2.86
N ILE A 52 -22.86 -5.76 -2.62
CA ILE A 52 -23.17 -4.82 -1.53
C ILE A 52 -24.23 -3.79 -1.92
N TYR A 53 -24.43 -3.47 -3.20
CA TYR A 53 -25.36 -2.41 -3.65
C TYR A 53 -26.83 -2.68 -3.30
N VAL A 54 -27.17 -3.90 -2.88
CA VAL A 54 -28.48 -4.24 -2.27
C VAL A 54 -28.64 -3.59 -0.88
N ILE A 55 -27.56 -3.11 -0.28
CA ILE A 55 -27.45 -2.62 1.08
C ILE A 55 -27.05 -1.14 1.04
N ARG A 56 -27.84 -0.28 1.70
CA ARG A 56 -27.68 1.18 1.76
C ARG A 56 -26.23 1.63 2.01
N ASP A 57 -25.86 2.76 1.41
CA ASP A 57 -24.56 3.42 1.57
C ASP A 57 -24.20 3.56 3.07
N GLY A 58 -23.05 2.99 3.46
CA GLY A 58 -22.53 3.06 4.84
C GLY A 58 -22.66 1.79 5.71
N LYS A 59 -23.27 0.69 5.25
CA LYS A 59 -23.24 -0.57 6.03
C LYS A 59 -21.88 -1.28 5.90
N GLN A 60 -21.38 -1.81 7.02
CA GLN A 60 -20.19 -2.67 7.04
C GLN A 60 -20.40 -3.91 6.18
N ILE A 61 -19.35 -4.34 5.48
CA ILE A 61 -19.37 -5.59 4.71
C ILE A 61 -19.36 -6.73 5.72
N GLY A 62 -20.50 -7.41 5.85
CA GLY A 62 -20.60 -8.60 6.69
C GLY A 62 -19.81 -9.76 6.10
N TYR A 63 -19.33 -10.66 6.96
CA TYR A 63 -18.67 -11.89 6.50
C TYR A 63 -19.61 -12.75 5.64
N GLU A 64 -20.91 -12.78 5.97
CA GLU A 64 -21.94 -13.52 5.24
C GLU A 64 -21.98 -13.08 3.78
N ASP A 65 -22.12 -11.77 3.53
CA ASP A 65 -22.13 -11.21 2.18
C ASP A 65 -20.80 -11.48 1.46
N PHE A 66 -19.67 -11.25 2.14
CA PHE A 66 -18.34 -11.52 1.59
C PHE A 66 -18.15 -12.99 1.18
N SER A 67 -18.66 -13.92 1.98
CA SER A 67 -18.50 -15.36 1.76
C SER A 67 -19.25 -15.88 0.53
N THR A 68 -20.20 -15.12 0.00
CA THR A 68 -20.91 -15.45 -1.26
C THR A 68 -20.06 -15.19 -2.51
N LEU A 69 -18.98 -14.41 -2.39
CA LEU A 69 -18.13 -14.07 -3.53
C LEU A 69 -17.22 -15.23 -3.92
N LEU A 70 -17.25 -15.60 -5.20
CA LEU A 70 -16.30 -16.55 -5.76
C LEU A 70 -14.92 -15.90 -5.92
N LEU A 71 -13.94 -16.43 -5.22
CA LEU A 71 -12.55 -15.99 -5.29
C LEU A 71 -11.78 -16.84 -6.30
N HIS A 72 -11.01 -16.19 -7.18
CA HIS A 72 -10.04 -16.91 -7.99
C HIS A 72 -8.97 -17.52 -7.08
N ASN A 73 -8.65 -18.79 -7.30
CA ASN A 73 -7.65 -19.54 -6.54
C ASN A 73 -6.77 -20.34 -7.52
N PRO A 74 -5.82 -19.69 -8.21
CA PRO A 74 -4.92 -20.38 -9.13
C PRO A 74 -3.97 -21.32 -8.37
N PRO A 75 -3.22 -22.20 -9.05
CA PRO A 75 -2.24 -23.07 -8.40
C PRO A 75 -1.27 -22.29 -7.51
N PHE A 76 -0.83 -22.91 -6.41
CA PHE A 76 0.00 -22.24 -5.39
C PHE A 76 1.25 -21.55 -5.96
N ARG A 77 1.96 -22.21 -6.90
CA ARG A 77 3.14 -21.64 -7.57
C ARG A 77 2.82 -20.38 -8.38
N GLU A 78 1.65 -20.32 -8.98
CA GLU A 78 1.19 -19.15 -9.72
C GLU A 78 0.86 -17.99 -8.76
N GLN A 79 0.20 -18.28 -7.64
CA GLN A 79 -0.06 -17.28 -6.59
C GLN A 79 1.25 -16.66 -6.08
N GLU A 80 2.24 -17.50 -5.77
CA GLU A 80 3.57 -17.07 -5.34
C GLU A 80 4.23 -16.17 -6.38
N LYS A 81 4.22 -16.59 -7.66
CA LYS A 81 4.90 -15.85 -8.72
C LYS A 81 4.27 -14.48 -8.99
N ILE A 82 2.93 -14.43 -9.02
CA ILE A 82 2.19 -13.16 -9.18
C ILE A 82 2.54 -12.21 -8.02
N ALA A 83 2.47 -12.70 -6.80
CA ALA A 83 2.75 -11.90 -5.61
C ALA A 83 4.21 -11.42 -5.53
N GLU A 84 5.17 -12.24 -5.95
CA GLU A 84 6.59 -11.88 -6.03
C GLU A 84 6.79 -10.71 -7.00
N ILE A 85 6.25 -10.82 -8.22
CA ILE A 85 6.37 -9.77 -9.25
C ILE A 85 5.78 -8.45 -8.74
N LEU A 86 4.56 -8.47 -8.21
CA LEU A 86 3.90 -7.27 -7.72
C LEU A 86 4.63 -6.66 -6.52
N SER A 87 5.15 -7.48 -5.60
CA SER A 87 5.93 -7.00 -4.46
C SER A 87 7.26 -6.36 -4.85
N THR A 88 7.85 -6.80 -5.97
CA THR A 88 9.06 -6.18 -6.52
C THR A 88 8.79 -4.75 -6.98
N TRP A 89 7.65 -4.53 -7.62
CA TRP A 89 7.21 -3.19 -8.04
C TRP A 89 6.85 -2.31 -6.85
N ASP A 90 6.15 -2.83 -5.85
CA ASP A 90 5.88 -2.09 -4.60
C ASP A 90 7.19 -1.60 -3.95
N LYS A 91 8.20 -2.47 -3.88
CA LYS A 91 9.51 -2.11 -3.34
C LYS A 91 10.20 -1.03 -4.19
N ALA A 92 10.14 -1.15 -5.51
CA ALA A 92 10.71 -0.15 -6.41
C ALA A 92 10.04 1.22 -6.24
N ILE A 93 8.71 1.26 -6.14
CA ILE A 93 7.93 2.48 -5.90
C ILE A 93 8.33 3.09 -4.55
N PHE A 94 8.32 2.29 -3.48
CA PHE A 94 8.69 2.76 -2.14
C PHE A 94 10.11 3.38 -2.10
N LEU A 95 11.08 2.72 -2.73
CA LEU A 95 12.45 3.23 -2.80
C LEU A 95 12.53 4.54 -3.60
N MET A 96 11.78 4.64 -4.70
CA MET A 96 11.72 5.85 -5.52
C MET A 96 11.09 7.02 -4.74
N GLU A 97 9.99 6.79 -4.04
CA GLU A 97 9.32 7.80 -3.21
C GLU A 97 10.23 8.30 -2.09
N ASN A 98 10.90 7.39 -1.40
CA ASN A 98 11.87 7.75 -0.36
C ASN A 98 13.05 8.55 -0.93
N LEU A 99 13.56 8.19 -2.11
CA LEU A 99 14.61 8.95 -2.78
C LEU A 99 14.15 10.37 -3.13
N ILE A 100 12.92 10.52 -3.64
CA ILE A 100 12.33 11.83 -3.94
C ILE A 100 12.22 12.67 -2.67
N GLU A 101 11.77 12.08 -1.56
CA GLU A 101 11.67 12.80 -0.28
C GLU A 101 13.05 13.25 0.23
N GLN A 102 14.06 12.38 0.16
CA GLN A 102 15.44 12.70 0.53
C GLN A 102 16.00 13.84 -0.33
N LYS A 103 15.75 13.81 -1.65
CA LYS A 103 16.18 14.88 -2.56
C LYS A 103 15.49 16.21 -2.26
N LYS A 104 14.20 16.20 -1.93
CA LYS A 104 13.47 17.41 -1.51
C LYS A 104 14.05 17.99 -0.21
N LYS A 105 14.36 17.14 0.78
CA LYS A 105 15.01 17.56 2.04
C LYS A 105 16.39 18.16 1.77
N GLN A 106 17.20 17.50 0.94
CA GLN A 106 18.52 18.00 0.53
C GLN A 106 18.42 19.36 -0.17
N GLN A 107 17.50 19.50 -1.13
CA GLN A 107 17.28 20.77 -1.83
C GLN A 107 16.87 21.88 -0.88
N LYS A 108 15.94 21.61 0.04
CA LYS A 108 15.50 22.60 1.03
C LYS A 108 16.65 23.03 1.94
N TRP A 109 17.44 22.08 2.44
CA TRP A 109 18.61 22.37 3.26
C TRP A 109 19.65 23.20 2.48
N LEU A 110 19.96 22.81 1.24
CA LEU A 110 20.89 23.56 0.38
C LEU A 110 20.41 24.99 0.17
N MET A 111 19.13 25.20 -0.16
CA MET A 111 18.60 26.56 -0.31
C MET A 111 18.73 27.39 0.97
N GLN A 112 18.46 26.79 2.13
CA GLN A 112 18.56 27.48 3.43
C GLN A 112 20.01 27.80 3.82
N ASN A 113 20.98 26.96 3.46
CA ASN A 113 22.37 27.11 3.89
C ASN A 113 23.28 27.73 2.82
N LEU A 114 22.93 27.74 1.54
CA LEU A 114 23.73 28.43 0.52
C LEU A 114 23.29 29.87 0.28
N LEU A 115 22.00 30.18 0.50
CA LEU A 115 21.44 31.49 0.23
C LEU A 115 21.35 32.37 1.49
N ASP A 116 21.62 31.79 2.66
CA ASP A 116 21.73 32.53 3.91
C ASP A 116 23.18 33.02 4.08
N PRO A 117 23.43 34.34 4.00
CA PRO A 117 24.76 34.91 4.13
C PRO A 117 25.41 34.62 5.49
N ASP A 118 24.60 34.38 6.53
CA ASP A 118 25.06 34.16 7.90
C ASP A 118 25.32 32.68 8.22
N SER A 119 24.96 31.77 7.32
CA SER A 119 25.12 30.32 7.53
C SER A 119 26.57 29.84 7.55
N GLY A 120 27.49 30.59 6.94
CA GLY A 120 28.91 30.23 6.82
C GLY A 120 29.20 28.95 6.02
N VAL A 121 28.20 28.37 5.35
CA VAL A 121 28.35 27.12 4.57
C VAL A 121 28.73 27.45 3.13
N ARG A 122 29.86 26.91 2.67
CA ARG A 122 30.36 27.09 1.30
C ARG A 122 30.63 25.75 0.62
N LEU A 123 30.37 25.68 -0.68
CA LEU A 123 30.66 24.48 -1.46
C LEU A 123 32.18 24.29 -1.64
N PRO A 124 32.69 23.05 -1.53
CA PRO A 124 34.08 22.75 -1.81
C PRO A 124 34.49 23.25 -3.21
N GLY A 125 35.63 23.93 -3.31
CA GLY A 125 36.15 24.50 -4.57
C GLY A 125 35.79 25.97 -4.83
N PHE A 126 34.99 26.61 -3.96
CA PHE A 126 34.78 28.06 -3.98
C PHE A 126 35.54 28.69 -2.80
N GLU A 127 36.78 29.12 -3.02
CA GLU A 127 37.66 29.69 -1.96
C GLU A 127 37.95 31.18 -2.14
N GLY A 128 37.51 31.81 -3.24
CA GLY A 128 37.71 33.25 -3.48
C GLY A 128 36.98 34.15 -2.48
N GLU A 129 37.17 35.47 -2.54
CA GLU A 129 36.33 36.38 -1.73
C GLU A 129 34.84 36.21 -2.07
N TRP A 130 33.97 36.56 -1.10
CA TRP A 130 32.51 36.48 -1.25
C TRP A 130 31.97 37.56 -2.19
#